data_AF-A0AB40AT62-F1
#
_entry.id   AF-A0AB40AT62-F1
#
_cell.length_a   1.000
_cell.length_b   1.000
_cell.length_c   1.000
_cell.angle_alpha   90.00
_cell.angle_beta   90.00
_cell.angle_gamma   90.00
#
_symmetry.space_group_name_H-M   'P 1'
#
loop_
_entity.id
_entity.type
_entity.pdbx_description
1 polymer ?
#
loop_
_entity_poly.entity_id
_entity_poly.type
_entity_poly.pdbx_seq_one_letter_code
_entity_poly.pdbx_strand_id
1 'polypeptide(L)'
;MDSDTDESGRRKGGRRNPFKQLEQLRARADAVTDGINFAREDDRSLEASRERLSKVLKRYEDLKDRLSRDSDKMIYERLLKDFEAARVAQSEEILLEAEQWNDGLLATIRERVHMEADRKAMGQTGMPLDPHFNEKPSYRIGNKVLFCLEGSRIGIQYETSFAGEPCETFHCVLESKSFLEKLTVIEHTIPFFLPIREAENDFLSSNAMKFIDYVGALLQSYVDRREQVRLIKELYGNQIGELFHSLTYNLIEFVLDDFDW
;
A
#
# COMPACT_ATOMS: atom_id res chain seq x y z
N MET A 1 -38.76 67.97 -78.00
CA MET A 1 -38.32 68.77 -76.84
C MET A 1 -37.85 67.76 -75.80
N ASP A 2 -36.74 67.04 -76.05
CA ASP A 2 -35.33 67.49 -76.04
C ASP A 2 -34.98 68.05 -74.63
N SER A 3 -33.93 67.68 -73.90
CA SER A 3 -32.68 66.98 -74.17
C SER A 3 -31.93 66.75 -72.83
N ASP A 4 -30.93 65.87 -72.84
CA ASP A 4 -29.91 65.60 -71.80
C ASP A 4 -29.14 66.84 -71.26
N THR A 5 -28.61 66.78 -70.01
CA THR A 5 -27.16 66.76 -69.66
C THR A 5 -26.83 67.17 -68.20
N ASP A 6 -26.24 66.20 -67.47
CA ASP A 6 -24.95 66.19 -66.71
C ASP A 6 -24.52 67.16 -65.57
N GLU A 7 -23.78 66.53 -64.65
CA GLU A 7 -22.59 66.94 -63.88
C GLU A 7 -22.60 67.45 -62.40
N SER A 8 -21.98 66.59 -61.56
CA SER A 8 -20.92 66.89 -60.57
C SER A 8 -21.25 67.17 -59.08
N GLY A 9 -21.01 66.14 -58.25
CA GLY A 9 -20.04 66.18 -57.15
C GLY A 9 -20.34 66.96 -55.85
N ARG A 10 -20.46 66.23 -54.73
CA ARG A 10 -19.61 66.44 -53.52
C ARG A 10 -19.85 65.37 -52.43
N ARG A 11 -18.85 64.52 -52.25
CA ARG A 11 -18.66 63.66 -51.07
C ARG A 11 -18.55 64.54 -49.82
N LYS A 12 -19.48 64.44 -48.86
CA LYS A 12 -19.28 65.00 -47.52
C LYS A 12 -18.41 64.05 -46.71
N GLY A 13 -17.11 64.30 -46.72
CA GLY A 13 -16.14 63.66 -45.85
C GLY A 13 -16.45 63.93 -44.39
N GLY A 14 -16.59 62.87 -43.60
CA GLY A 14 -16.70 62.96 -42.15
C GLY A 14 -15.42 63.57 -41.58
N ARG A 15 -15.58 64.60 -40.74
CA ARG A 15 -14.50 65.05 -39.86
C ARG A 15 -14.26 63.94 -38.83
N ARG A 16 -13.26 63.08 -39.08
CA ARG A 16 -12.70 62.19 -38.06
C ARG A 16 -12.13 63.07 -36.96
N ASN A 17 -12.70 62.96 -35.76
CA ASN A 17 -12.27 63.71 -34.60
C ASN A 17 -10.90 63.15 -34.15
N PRO A 18 -9.78 63.90 -34.24
CA PRO A 18 -8.45 63.37 -33.99
C PRO A 18 -8.28 62.85 -32.55
N PHE A 19 -9.04 63.39 -31.61
CA PHE A 19 -9.09 62.93 -30.22
C PHE A 19 -9.65 61.51 -30.07
N LYS A 20 -10.68 61.13 -30.85
CA LYS A 20 -11.24 59.76 -30.81
C LYS A 20 -10.29 58.72 -31.40
N GLN A 21 -9.47 59.11 -32.37
CA GLN A 21 -8.49 58.22 -32.99
C GLN A 21 -7.28 57.99 -32.05
N LEU A 22 -6.89 59.01 -31.28
CA LEU A 22 -5.85 58.90 -30.26
C LEU A 22 -6.29 58.06 -29.06
N GLU A 23 -7.54 58.21 -28.61
CA GLU A 23 -8.13 57.35 -27.56
C GLU A 23 -8.25 55.89 -28.01
N GLN A 24 -8.64 55.63 -29.26
CA GLN A 24 -8.69 54.27 -29.80
C GLN A 24 -7.30 53.63 -29.93
N LEU A 25 -6.27 54.41 -30.24
CA LEU A 25 -4.89 53.94 -30.28
C LEU A 25 -4.34 53.68 -28.87
N ARG A 26 -4.68 54.52 -27.88
CA ARG A 26 -4.33 54.31 -26.47
C ARG A 26 -5.05 53.09 -25.90
N ALA A 27 -6.36 52.95 -26.10
CA ALA A 27 -7.13 51.78 -25.67
C ALA A 27 -6.64 50.47 -26.32
N ARG A 28 -6.16 50.51 -27.57
CA ARG A 28 -5.49 49.35 -28.20
C ARG A 28 -4.13 49.05 -27.58
N ALA A 29 -3.34 50.07 -27.25
CA ALA A 29 -2.06 49.88 -26.58
C ALA A 29 -2.25 49.30 -25.17
N ASP A 30 -3.27 49.77 -24.43
CA ASP A 30 -3.60 49.28 -23.09
C ASP A 30 -4.10 47.83 -23.14
N ALA A 31 -4.95 47.47 -24.11
CA ALA A 31 -5.41 46.08 -24.30
C ALA A 31 -4.27 45.11 -24.72
N VAL A 32 -3.30 45.58 -25.50
CA VAL A 32 -2.10 44.79 -25.86
C VAL A 32 -1.19 44.62 -24.64
N THR A 33 -1.06 45.65 -23.80
CA THR A 33 -0.26 45.60 -22.57
C THR A 33 -0.90 44.67 -21.53
N ASP A 34 -2.21 44.69 -21.40
CA ASP A 34 -2.97 43.73 -20.58
C ASP A 34 -2.80 42.30 -21.09
N GLY A 35 -2.90 42.06 -22.40
CA GLY A 35 -2.65 40.73 -22.99
C GLY A 35 -1.23 40.19 -22.72
N ILE A 36 -0.22 41.08 -22.68
CA ILE A 36 1.16 40.73 -22.31
C ILE A 36 1.28 40.44 -20.81
N ASN A 37 0.50 41.13 -19.97
CA ASN A 37 0.45 40.86 -18.53
C ASN A 37 -0.24 39.53 -18.22
N PHE A 38 -1.38 39.22 -18.86
CA PHE A 38 -2.06 37.92 -18.74
C PHE A 38 -1.16 36.77 -19.18
N ALA A 39 -0.50 36.89 -20.34
CA ALA A 39 0.44 35.86 -20.81
C ALA A 39 1.63 35.67 -19.85
N ARG A 40 2.12 36.75 -19.21
CA ARG A 40 3.18 36.69 -18.20
C ARG A 40 2.73 36.07 -16.87
N GLU A 41 1.48 36.30 -16.47
CA GLU A 41 0.90 35.70 -15.26
C GLU A 41 0.61 34.20 -15.45
N ASP A 42 0.11 33.81 -16.61
CA ASP A 42 -0.06 32.40 -16.99
C ASP A 42 1.28 31.67 -17.07
N ASP A 43 2.32 32.30 -17.66
CA ASP A 43 3.67 31.75 -17.69
C ASP A 43 4.22 31.57 -16.26
N ARG A 44 4.04 32.54 -15.37
CA ARG A 44 4.43 32.43 -13.95
C ARG A 44 3.68 31.33 -13.20
N SER A 45 2.38 31.17 -13.49
CA SER A 45 1.53 30.12 -12.91
C SER A 45 1.96 28.73 -13.38
N LEU A 46 2.28 28.58 -14.66
CA LEU A 46 2.84 27.38 -15.25
C LEU A 46 4.21 27.06 -14.66
N GLU A 47 5.06 28.06 -14.47
CA GLU A 47 6.39 27.90 -13.90
C GLU A 47 6.33 27.48 -12.42
N ALA A 48 5.41 28.06 -11.64
CA ALA A 48 5.12 27.62 -10.28
C ALA A 48 4.59 26.17 -10.23
N SER A 49 3.77 25.77 -11.20
CA SER A 49 3.26 24.40 -11.31
C SER A 49 4.37 23.41 -11.70
N ARG A 50 5.27 23.80 -12.61
CA ARG A 50 6.47 23.02 -12.98
C ARG A 50 7.42 22.86 -11.81
N GLU A 51 7.64 23.90 -11.02
CA GLU A 51 8.46 23.80 -9.80
C GLU A 51 7.85 22.87 -8.76
N ARG A 52 6.52 22.93 -8.56
CA ARG A 52 5.81 22.01 -7.65
C ARG A 52 5.97 20.57 -8.12
N LEU A 53 5.79 20.31 -9.42
CA LEU A 53 5.97 18.99 -10.00
C LEU A 53 7.42 18.50 -9.83
N SER A 54 8.41 19.36 -10.10
CA SER A 54 9.83 19.04 -9.92
C SER A 54 10.17 18.68 -8.47
N LYS A 55 9.60 19.41 -7.50
CA LYS A 55 9.74 19.09 -6.06
C LYS A 55 9.10 17.75 -5.71
N VAL A 56 7.94 17.42 -6.28
CA VAL A 56 7.27 16.13 -6.09
C VAL A 56 8.11 14.99 -6.70
N LEU A 57 8.59 15.16 -7.93
CA LEU A 57 9.46 14.18 -8.59
C LEU A 57 10.75 13.94 -7.82
N LYS A 58 11.36 15.01 -7.28
CA LYS A 58 12.56 14.88 -6.43
C LYS A 58 12.27 14.09 -5.15
N ARG A 59 11.14 14.38 -4.47
CA ARG A 59 10.71 13.61 -3.30
C ARG A 59 10.39 12.15 -3.66
N TYR A 60 9.83 11.93 -4.84
CA TYR A 60 9.56 10.59 -5.35
C TYR A 60 10.87 9.82 -5.59
N GLU A 61 11.86 10.40 -6.26
CA GLU A 61 13.17 9.75 -6.44
C GLU A 61 13.88 9.55 -5.09
N ASP A 62 13.86 10.53 -4.18
CA ASP A 62 14.43 10.35 -2.82
C ASP A 62 13.72 9.22 -2.04
N LEU A 63 12.40 9.11 -2.15
CA LEU A 63 11.63 8.04 -1.51
C LEU A 63 11.90 6.69 -2.17
N LYS A 64 11.96 6.65 -3.50
CA LYS A 64 12.29 5.48 -4.30
C LYS A 64 13.70 5.00 -3.99
N ASP A 65 14.69 5.88 -3.84
CA ASP A 65 16.05 5.52 -3.44
C ASP A 65 16.11 5.03 -1.99
N ARG A 66 15.29 5.58 -1.09
CA ARG A 66 15.17 5.09 0.28
C ARG A 66 14.51 3.72 0.37
N LEU A 67 13.50 3.46 -0.46
CA LEU A 67 12.80 2.17 -0.55
C LEU A 67 13.59 1.13 -1.35
N SER A 68 14.36 1.56 -2.35
CA SER A 68 15.23 0.70 -3.18
C SER A 68 16.51 0.32 -2.47
N ARG A 69 16.91 1.06 -1.43
CA ARG A 69 17.92 0.63 -0.45
C ARG A 69 17.40 -0.58 0.33
N ASP A 70 17.41 -1.75 -0.32
CA ASP A 70 17.51 -3.16 0.09
C ASP A 70 16.92 -3.63 1.44
N SER A 71 16.35 -2.78 2.26
CA SER A 71 15.94 -3.06 3.63
C SER A 71 14.72 -3.96 3.62
N ASP A 72 13.68 -3.63 2.86
CA ASP A 72 12.48 -4.46 2.75
C ASP A 72 12.77 -5.80 2.07
N LYS A 73 13.65 -5.80 1.05
CA LYS A 73 14.08 -7.03 0.37
C LYS A 73 14.91 -7.93 1.30
N MET A 74 15.85 -7.35 2.05
CA MET A 74 16.62 -8.08 3.06
C MET A 74 15.75 -8.54 4.23
N ILE A 75 14.74 -7.77 4.66
CA ILE A 75 13.78 -8.19 5.68
C ILE A 75 12.99 -9.40 5.16
N TYR A 76 12.46 -9.32 3.94
CA TYR A 76 11.72 -10.43 3.33
C TYR A 76 12.57 -11.70 3.24
N GLU A 77 13.78 -11.61 2.69
CA GLU A 77 14.70 -12.75 2.54
C GLU A 77 15.14 -13.32 3.90
N ARG A 78 15.42 -12.46 4.87
CA ARG A 78 15.77 -12.87 6.24
C ARG A 78 14.60 -13.56 6.93
N LEU A 79 13.40 -13.00 6.87
CA LEU A 79 12.20 -13.61 7.45
C LEU A 79 11.95 -14.97 6.83
N LEU A 80 11.99 -15.08 5.50
CA LEU A 80 11.79 -16.36 4.81
C LEU A 80 12.81 -17.40 5.30
N LYS A 81 14.07 -17.00 5.49
CA LYS A 81 15.12 -17.87 6.03
C LYS A 81 14.86 -18.27 7.50
N ASP A 82 14.41 -17.34 8.34
CA ASP A 82 14.09 -17.60 9.74
C ASP A 82 12.93 -18.61 9.87
N PHE A 83 11.88 -18.45 9.06
CA PHE A 83 10.74 -19.37 9.03
C PHE A 83 11.10 -20.72 8.43
N GLU A 84 11.91 -20.77 7.37
CA GLU A 84 12.40 -22.03 6.82
C GLU A 84 13.27 -22.78 7.84
N ALA A 85 14.16 -22.08 8.53
CA ALA A 85 14.98 -22.67 9.59
C ALA A 85 14.12 -23.18 10.76
N ALA A 86 13.07 -22.44 11.13
CA ALA A 86 12.13 -22.87 12.16
C ALA A 86 11.34 -24.11 11.73
N ARG A 87 10.94 -24.19 10.45
CA ARG A 87 10.27 -25.36 9.87
C ARG A 87 11.17 -26.58 9.78
N VAL A 88 12.46 -26.40 9.45
CA VAL A 88 13.45 -27.50 9.45
C VAL A 88 13.76 -27.97 10.87
N ALA A 89 13.82 -27.04 11.83
CA ALA A 89 14.06 -27.35 13.24
C ALA A 89 12.81 -27.85 13.98
N GLN A 90 11.65 -27.85 13.31
CA GLN A 90 10.38 -28.25 13.87
C GLN A 90 10.41 -29.73 14.26
N SER A 91 10.03 -30.03 15.50
CA SER A 91 9.91 -31.43 15.96
C SER A 91 8.53 -32.02 15.68
N GLU A 92 7.49 -31.20 15.81
CA GLU A 92 6.09 -31.61 15.69
C GLU A 92 5.23 -30.44 15.17
N GLU A 93 4.14 -30.75 14.47
CA GLU A 93 3.08 -29.79 14.15
C GLU A 93 1.83 -30.13 14.94
N ILE A 94 1.49 -29.28 15.91
CA ILE A 94 0.32 -29.46 16.76
C ILE A 94 -0.87 -28.79 16.07
N LEU A 95 -1.82 -29.59 15.60
CA LEU A 95 -3.09 -29.11 15.08
C LEU A 95 -3.99 -28.72 16.25
N LEU A 96 -4.46 -27.48 16.24
CA LEU A 96 -5.30 -26.92 17.29
C LEU A 96 -6.73 -26.79 16.81
N GLU A 97 -7.65 -27.24 17.66
CA GLU A 97 -9.08 -26.93 17.57
C GLU A 97 -9.36 -25.51 18.09
N ALA A 98 -10.55 -24.98 17.75
CA ALA A 98 -10.93 -23.60 18.09
C ALA A 98 -10.89 -23.32 19.60
N GLU A 99 -11.19 -24.30 20.44
CA GLU A 99 -11.19 -24.17 21.90
C GLU A 99 -9.77 -24.17 22.50
N GLN A 100 -8.81 -24.79 21.80
CA GLN A 100 -7.42 -24.87 22.24
C GLN A 100 -6.64 -23.59 21.92
N TRP A 101 -7.11 -22.81 20.95
CA TRP A 101 -6.63 -21.46 20.68
C TRP A 101 -7.16 -20.49 21.74
N ASN A 102 -6.35 -20.24 22.78
CA ASN A 102 -6.68 -19.37 23.90
C ASN A 102 -5.44 -18.63 24.46
N ASP A 103 -5.67 -17.63 25.32
CA ASP A 103 -4.60 -16.78 25.87
C ASP A 103 -3.57 -17.60 26.68
N GLY A 104 -3.99 -18.73 27.29
CA GLY A 104 -3.10 -19.62 28.03
C GLY A 104 -2.09 -20.35 27.15
N LEU A 105 -2.53 -20.79 25.96
CA LEU A 105 -1.62 -21.34 24.96
C LEU A 105 -0.61 -20.28 24.50
N LEU A 106 -1.07 -19.07 24.18
CA LEU A 106 -0.19 -18.00 23.73
C LEU A 106 0.82 -17.59 24.81
N ALA A 107 0.39 -17.59 26.09
CA ALA A 107 1.29 -17.38 27.22
C ALA A 107 2.36 -18.48 27.33
N THR A 108 1.98 -19.75 27.10
CA THR A 108 2.93 -20.88 27.07
C THR A 108 3.95 -20.74 25.95
N ILE A 109 3.51 -20.37 24.73
CA ILE A 109 4.40 -20.13 23.59
C ILE A 109 5.37 -18.99 23.92
N ARG A 110 4.84 -17.91 24.52
CA ARG A 110 5.62 -16.74 24.91
C ARG A 110 6.66 -17.07 25.99
N GLU A 111 6.28 -17.82 27.01
CA GLU A 111 7.21 -18.28 28.05
C GLU A 111 8.34 -19.11 27.45
N ARG A 112 8.02 -20.02 26.53
CA ARG A 112 9.02 -20.87 25.84
C ARG A 112 10.07 -20.04 25.09
N VAL A 113 9.66 -19.04 24.30
CA VAL A 113 10.61 -18.23 23.53
C VAL A 113 11.50 -17.37 24.43
N HIS A 114 11.00 -16.93 25.58
CA HIS A 114 11.77 -16.19 26.59
C HIS A 114 12.76 -17.09 27.32
N MET A 115 12.31 -18.24 27.81
CA MET A 115 13.16 -19.23 28.46
C MET A 115 14.32 -19.68 27.56
N GLU A 116 14.06 -19.92 26.27
CA GLU A 116 15.10 -20.29 25.31
C GLU A 116 16.09 -19.15 25.05
N ALA A 117 15.62 -17.90 24.99
CA ALA A 117 16.48 -16.74 24.82
C ALA A 117 17.38 -16.51 26.03
N ASP A 118 16.83 -16.59 27.23
CA ASP A 118 17.59 -16.45 28.49
C ASP A 118 18.63 -17.57 28.63
N ARG A 119 18.27 -18.80 28.29
CA ARG A 119 19.19 -19.96 28.31
C ARG A 119 20.37 -19.77 27.35
N LYS A 120 20.10 -19.30 26.13
CA LYS A 120 21.14 -18.97 25.15
C LYS A 120 22.03 -17.83 25.65
N ALA A 121 21.46 -16.80 26.27
CA ALA A 121 22.21 -15.69 26.86
C ALA A 121 23.12 -16.15 28.01
N MET A 122 22.69 -17.15 28.79
CA MET A 122 23.49 -17.75 29.87
C MET A 122 24.52 -18.79 29.40
N GLY A 123 24.62 -19.07 28.10
CA GLY A 123 25.57 -20.04 27.54
C GLY A 123 25.29 -21.50 27.94
N GLN A 124 24.07 -21.81 28.40
CA GLN A 124 23.67 -23.14 28.87
C GLN A 124 23.19 -24.03 27.72
N THR A 125 23.90 -24.01 26.58
CA THR A 125 23.58 -24.81 25.40
C THR A 125 23.91 -26.30 25.55
N GLY A 126 24.62 -26.69 26.61
CA GLY A 126 25.18 -28.04 26.81
C GLY A 126 24.81 -28.76 28.11
N MET A 127 23.83 -28.27 28.90
CA MET A 127 23.28 -29.03 30.03
C MET A 127 22.25 -30.04 29.53
N PRO A 128 22.16 -31.27 30.12
CA PRO A 128 21.16 -32.25 29.71
C PRO A 128 19.77 -31.71 30.07
N LEU A 129 18.93 -31.49 29.06
CA LEU A 129 17.53 -31.10 29.24
C LEU A 129 16.65 -32.34 29.37
N ASP A 130 15.54 -32.15 30.08
CA ASP A 130 14.32 -32.92 29.91
C ASP A 130 13.95 -32.90 28.40
N PRO A 131 13.76 -34.04 27.73
CA PRO A 131 13.50 -34.14 26.28
C PRO A 131 12.47 -33.13 25.73
N HIS A 132 11.47 -32.76 26.54
CA HIS A 132 10.40 -31.83 26.19
C HIS A 132 10.84 -30.39 25.85
N PHE A 133 12.02 -29.96 26.30
CA PHE A 133 12.53 -28.60 26.02
C PHE A 133 13.39 -28.51 24.76
N ASN A 134 13.80 -29.66 24.19
CA ASN A 134 14.51 -29.69 22.92
C ASN A 134 13.55 -29.73 21.72
N GLU A 135 12.28 -30.05 21.98
CA GLU A 135 11.21 -30.05 21.01
C GLU A 135 10.81 -28.61 20.67
N LYS A 136 10.83 -28.30 19.37
CA LYS A 136 10.33 -27.05 18.78
C LYS A 136 9.03 -27.36 18.04
N PRO A 137 7.90 -27.53 18.76
CA PRO A 137 6.62 -27.70 18.12
C PRO A 137 6.24 -26.40 17.41
N SER A 138 5.57 -26.53 16.27
CA SER A 138 4.76 -25.45 15.73
C SER A 138 3.29 -25.70 16.05
N TYR A 139 2.50 -24.64 16.04
CA TYR A 139 1.08 -24.70 16.39
C TYR A 139 0.25 -24.20 15.21
N ARG A 140 -0.54 -25.07 14.60
CA ARG A 140 -1.42 -24.73 13.48
C ARG A 140 -2.84 -24.58 13.97
N ILE A 141 -3.47 -23.45 13.63
CA ILE A 141 -4.90 -23.19 13.91
C ILE A 141 -5.53 -22.57 12.66
N GLY A 142 -6.34 -23.34 11.95
CA GLY A 142 -6.87 -22.94 10.65
C GLY A 142 -5.72 -22.69 9.65
N ASN A 143 -5.66 -21.49 9.10
CA ASN A 143 -4.69 -21.10 8.07
C ASN A 143 -3.47 -20.36 8.63
N LYS A 144 -3.23 -20.42 9.94
CA LYS A 144 -2.09 -19.77 10.60
C LYS A 144 -1.26 -20.78 11.38
N VAL A 145 0.06 -20.63 11.31
CA VAL A 145 1.04 -21.49 11.98
C VAL A 145 1.98 -20.63 12.82
N LEU A 146 2.10 -20.95 14.11
CA LEU A 146 2.95 -20.26 15.05
C LEU A 146 4.26 -21.03 15.26
N PHE A 147 5.38 -20.32 15.21
CA PHE A 147 6.73 -20.82 15.41
C PHE A 147 7.41 -20.11 16.58
N CYS A 148 8.16 -20.87 17.37
CA CYS A 148 9.10 -20.33 18.35
C CYS A 148 10.40 -19.95 17.64
N LEU A 149 10.59 -18.66 17.34
CA LEU A 149 11.79 -18.15 16.68
C LEU A 149 12.88 -17.82 17.71
N GLU A 150 14.11 -17.62 17.24
CA GLU A 150 15.23 -17.27 18.12
C GLU A 150 15.09 -15.85 18.69
N GLY A 151 15.43 -15.65 19.96
CA GLY A 151 15.53 -14.32 20.59
C GLY A 151 14.21 -13.76 21.10
N SER A 152 13.42 -14.52 21.86
CA SER A 152 12.12 -14.10 22.41
C SER A 152 11.09 -13.68 21.35
N ARG A 153 11.22 -14.23 20.13
CA ARG A 153 10.37 -13.93 18.97
C ARG A 153 9.36 -15.04 18.72
N ILE A 154 8.10 -14.64 18.47
CA ILE A 154 7.03 -15.51 18.03
C ILE A 154 6.79 -15.23 16.55
N GLY A 155 7.06 -16.22 15.70
CA GLY A 155 6.79 -16.16 14.27
C GLY A 155 5.38 -16.64 13.98
N ILE A 156 4.67 -15.95 13.09
CA ILE A 156 3.36 -16.34 12.61
C ILE A 156 3.41 -16.39 11.09
N GLN A 157 3.11 -17.55 10.53
CA GLN A 157 2.93 -17.77 9.10
C GLN A 157 1.42 -17.83 8.81
N TYR A 158 0.95 -16.95 7.94
CA TYR A 158 -0.40 -16.96 7.41
C TYR A 158 -0.37 -17.59 6.02
N GLU A 159 -1.07 -18.71 5.88
CA GLU A 159 -1.30 -19.38 4.60
C GLU A 159 -2.63 -18.86 4.05
N THR A 160 -2.64 -18.39 2.81
CA THR A 160 -3.87 -17.98 2.15
C THR A 160 -4.24 -18.99 1.07
N SER A 161 -5.52 -19.11 0.78
CA SER A 161 -6.01 -19.97 -0.28
C SER A 161 -7.19 -19.34 -1.00
N PHE A 162 -7.40 -19.71 -2.24
CA PHE A 162 -8.56 -19.28 -3.00
C PHE A 162 -9.17 -20.47 -3.72
N ALA A 163 -10.47 -20.69 -3.52
CA ALA A 163 -11.19 -21.86 -4.06
C ALA A 163 -10.53 -23.23 -3.71
N GLY A 164 -9.87 -23.31 -2.56
CA GLY A 164 -9.17 -24.52 -2.09
C GLY A 164 -7.72 -24.64 -2.54
N GLU A 165 -7.28 -23.81 -3.48
CA GLU A 165 -5.89 -23.80 -3.95
C GLU A 165 -5.04 -22.85 -3.10
N PRO A 166 -3.83 -23.25 -2.69
CA PRO A 166 -2.93 -22.40 -1.91
C PRO A 166 -2.45 -21.20 -2.75
N CYS A 167 -2.45 -20.03 -2.14
CA CYS A 167 -1.89 -18.79 -2.69
C CYS A 167 -0.56 -18.46 -1.99
N GLU A 168 -0.20 -17.19 -1.88
CA GLU A 168 1.00 -16.78 -1.17
C GLU A 168 0.89 -16.93 0.36
N THR A 169 2.06 -17.03 0.99
CA THR A 169 2.20 -17.02 2.44
C THR A 169 2.73 -15.68 2.93
N PHE A 170 2.22 -15.24 4.07
CA PHE A 170 2.66 -14.01 4.73
C PHE A 170 3.22 -14.32 6.11
N HIS A 171 4.18 -13.51 6.55
CA HIS A 171 4.86 -13.70 7.81
C HIS A 171 4.71 -12.46 8.68
N CYS A 172 4.54 -12.67 9.98
CA CYS A 172 4.54 -11.62 11.00
C CYS A 172 5.33 -12.11 12.21
N VAL A 173 6.18 -11.26 12.77
CA VAL A 173 7.00 -11.57 13.93
C VAL A 173 6.63 -10.65 15.07
N LEU A 174 6.24 -11.26 16.18
CA LEU A 174 5.96 -10.59 17.44
C LEU A 174 7.16 -10.78 18.38
N GLU A 175 7.49 -9.73 19.11
CA GLU A 175 8.52 -9.77 20.16
C GLU A 175 8.00 -9.07 21.40
N SER A 176 8.52 -9.47 22.55
CA SER A 176 8.44 -8.69 23.79
C SER A 176 9.81 -8.72 24.44
N LYS A 177 10.31 -7.58 24.94
CA LYS A 177 11.66 -7.54 25.55
C LYS A 177 11.71 -8.24 26.90
N SER A 178 10.56 -8.38 27.55
CA SER A 178 10.37 -9.11 28.79
C SER A 178 8.99 -9.76 28.79
N PHE A 179 8.79 -10.81 29.58
CA PHE A 179 7.49 -11.45 29.79
C PHE A 179 6.41 -10.49 30.32
N LEU A 180 6.81 -9.41 31.01
CA LEU A 180 5.89 -8.40 31.55
C LEU A 180 5.59 -7.26 30.56
N GLU A 181 6.40 -7.11 29.50
CA GLU A 181 6.16 -6.07 28.50
C GLU A 181 5.04 -6.47 27.53
N LYS A 182 4.50 -5.52 26.78
CA LYS A 182 3.53 -5.83 25.71
C LYS A 182 4.24 -6.49 24.52
N LEU A 183 3.53 -7.33 23.79
CA LEU A 183 3.98 -7.78 22.47
C LEU A 183 3.93 -6.61 21.48
N THR A 184 4.88 -6.56 20.56
CA THR A 184 4.95 -5.60 19.46
C THR A 184 5.29 -6.30 18.16
N VAL A 185 4.82 -5.78 17.03
CA VAL A 185 5.21 -6.25 15.70
C VAL A 185 6.59 -5.70 15.37
N ILE A 186 7.56 -6.58 15.12
CA ILE A 186 8.93 -6.17 14.80
C ILE A 186 9.17 -6.25 13.29
N GLU A 187 8.73 -7.32 12.63
CA GLU A 187 8.95 -7.57 11.21
C GLU A 187 7.76 -8.29 10.59
N HIS A 188 7.47 -8.03 9.31
CA HIS A 188 6.43 -8.73 8.57
C HIS A 188 6.66 -8.66 7.04
N THR A 189 5.99 -9.55 6.30
CA THR A 189 5.89 -9.50 4.84
C THR A 189 4.52 -9.02 4.34
N ILE A 190 3.68 -8.54 5.26
CA ILE A 190 2.33 -8.04 4.98
C ILE A 190 2.40 -6.78 4.09
N PRO A 191 1.63 -6.70 2.99
CA PRO A 191 1.63 -5.56 2.08
C PRO A 191 1.42 -4.22 2.79
N PHE A 192 2.22 -3.21 2.44
CA PHE A 192 2.27 -1.91 3.14
C PHE A 192 0.94 -1.13 3.16
N PHE A 193 0.04 -1.42 2.21
CA PHE A 193 -1.27 -0.80 2.10
C PHE A 193 -2.33 -1.45 3.00
N LEU A 194 -1.99 -2.56 3.68
CA LEU A 194 -2.84 -3.18 4.68
C LEU A 194 -2.59 -2.56 6.06
N PRO A 195 -3.65 -2.29 6.85
CA PRO A 195 -3.56 -1.51 8.09
C PRO A 195 -3.03 -2.31 9.29
N ILE A 196 -1.79 -2.79 9.20
CA ILE A 196 -1.18 -3.61 10.27
C ILE A 196 -0.85 -2.80 11.52
N ARG A 197 -0.48 -1.51 11.37
CA ARG A 197 -0.13 -0.65 12.51
C ARG A 197 -1.37 -0.26 13.30
N GLU A 198 -2.47 -0.03 12.61
CA GLU A 198 -3.78 0.19 13.20
C GLU A 198 -4.22 -1.07 13.95
N ALA A 199 -4.10 -2.24 13.32
CA ALA A 199 -4.40 -3.52 13.96
C ALA A 199 -3.56 -3.76 15.23
N GLU A 200 -2.26 -3.45 15.18
CA GLU A 200 -1.37 -3.55 16.34
C GLU A 200 -1.86 -2.67 17.49
N ASN A 201 -2.18 -1.41 17.20
CA ASN A 201 -2.66 -0.46 18.21
C ASN A 201 -4.00 -0.89 18.83
N ASP A 202 -4.93 -1.35 18.00
CA ASP A 202 -6.29 -1.67 18.40
C ASP A 202 -6.39 -3.00 19.16
N PHE A 203 -5.62 -4.00 18.74
CA PHE A 203 -5.79 -5.38 19.22
C PHE A 203 -4.61 -5.89 20.03
N LEU A 204 -3.36 -5.66 19.62
CA LEU A 204 -2.21 -6.36 20.23
C LEU A 204 -2.01 -6.00 21.71
N SER A 205 -2.37 -4.77 22.09
CA SER A 205 -2.31 -4.29 23.47
C SER A 205 -3.37 -4.88 24.39
N SER A 206 -4.52 -5.30 23.84
CA SER A 206 -5.67 -5.78 24.61
C SER A 206 -5.80 -7.30 24.56
N ASN A 207 -5.64 -7.89 23.38
CA ASN A 207 -5.70 -9.32 23.15
C ASN A 207 -4.89 -9.69 21.91
N ALA A 208 -3.73 -10.31 22.13
CA ALA A 208 -2.83 -10.69 21.06
C ALA A 208 -3.43 -11.75 20.12
N MET A 209 -4.32 -12.64 20.59
CA MET A 209 -5.01 -13.57 19.69
C MET A 209 -5.91 -12.84 18.71
N LYS A 210 -6.69 -11.84 19.18
CA LYS A 210 -7.54 -11.02 18.31
C LYS A 210 -6.73 -10.33 17.24
N PHE A 211 -5.54 -9.83 17.57
CA PHE A 211 -4.62 -9.29 16.58
C PHE A 211 -4.25 -10.33 15.52
N ILE A 212 -3.82 -11.52 15.94
CA ILE A 212 -3.41 -12.61 15.05
C ILE A 212 -4.57 -13.04 14.13
N ASP A 213 -5.76 -13.24 14.70
CA ASP A 213 -6.94 -13.64 13.94
C ASP A 213 -7.40 -12.54 12.97
N TYR A 214 -7.35 -11.27 13.40
CA TYR A 214 -7.69 -10.14 12.56
C TYR A 214 -6.75 -10.01 11.35
N VAL A 215 -5.44 -10.14 11.57
CA VAL A 215 -4.45 -10.08 10.48
C VAL A 215 -4.66 -11.24 9.50
N GLY A 216 -4.94 -12.45 9.98
CA GLY A 216 -5.26 -13.59 9.12
C GLY A 216 -6.50 -13.35 8.26
N ALA A 217 -7.58 -12.83 8.84
CA ALA A 217 -8.80 -12.47 8.12
C ALA A 217 -8.57 -11.33 7.10
N LEU A 218 -7.79 -10.32 7.49
CA LEU A 218 -7.43 -9.20 6.63
C LEU A 218 -6.70 -9.67 5.36
N LEU A 219 -5.68 -10.54 5.53
CA LEU A 219 -4.90 -11.12 4.44
C LEU A 219 -5.76 -12.01 3.54
N GLN A 220 -6.55 -12.91 4.12
CA GLN A 220 -7.44 -13.78 3.36
C GLN A 220 -8.42 -12.97 2.52
N SER A 221 -9.04 -11.93 3.10
CA SER A 221 -9.97 -11.06 2.37
C SER A 221 -9.31 -10.29 1.21
N TYR A 222 -8.03 -9.93 1.36
CA TYR A 222 -7.26 -9.28 0.30
C TYR A 222 -6.99 -10.24 -0.86
N VAL A 223 -6.56 -11.47 -0.55
CA VAL A 223 -6.33 -12.52 -1.55
C VAL A 223 -7.64 -12.88 -2.26
N ASP A 224 -8.74 -13.05 -1.52
CA ASP A 224 -10.05 -13.35 -2.10
C ASP A 224 -10.46 -12.31 -3.15
N ARG A 225 -10.38 -11.02 -2.80
CA ARG A 225 -10.74 -9.94 -3.73
C ARG A 225 -9.82 -9.90 -4.95
N ARG A 226 -8.51 -10.10 -4.75
CA ARG A 226 -7.54 -10.12 -5.86
C ARG A 226 -7.79 -11.27 -6.82
N GLU A 227 -7.96 -12.48 -6.29
CA GLU A 227 -8.18 -13.68 -7.11
C GLU A 227 -9.54 -13.65 -7.80
N GLN A 228 -10.58 -13.10 -7.18
CA GLN A 228 -11.86 -12.82 -7.85
C GLN A 228 -11.67 -11.92 -9.08
N VAL A 229 -10.92 -10.83 -8.95
CA VAL A 229 -10.65 -9.92 -10.08
C VAL A 229 -9.83 -10.61 -11.17
N ARG A 230 -8.84 -11.43 -10.78
CA ARG A 230 -8.06 -12.25 -11.72
C ARG A 230 -8.96 -13.20 -12.51
N LEU A 231 -9.86 -13.91 -11.83
CA LEU A 231 -10.80 -14.84 -12.45
C LEU A 231 -11.81 -14.14 -13.36
N ILE A 232 -12.35 -12.99 -12.95
CA ILE A 232 -13.25 -12.20 -13.78
C ILE A 232 -12.57 -11.83 -15.11
N LYS A 233 -11.31 -11.40 -15.05
CA LYS A 233 -10.52 -11.09 -16.24
C LYS A 233 -10.22 -12.32 -17.09
N GLU A 234 -10.00 -13.48 -16.47
CA GLU A 234 -9.74 -14.74 -17.17
C GLU A 234 -10.99 -15.26 -17.89
N LEU A 235 -12.15 -15.20 -17.25
CA LEU A 235 -13.41 -15.74 -17.76
C LEU A 235 -14.12 -14.79 -18.74
N TYR A 236 -14.06 -13.49 -18.48
CA TYR A 236 -14.83 -12.46 -19.19
C TYR A 236 -13.95 -11.36 -19.78
N GLY A 237 -12.63 -11.58 -19.92
CA GLY A 237 -11.70 -10.58 -20.44
C GLY A 237 -11.98 -10.11 -21.87
N ASN A 238 -12.81 -10.85 -22.62
CA ASN A 238 -13.31 -10.44 -23.94
C ASN A 238 -14.58 -9.58 -23.89
N GLN A 239 -15.20 -9.44 -22.71
CA GLN A 239 -16.41 -8.65 -22.44
C GLN A 239 -16.11 -7.43 -21.57
N ILE A 240 -14.95 -7.44 -20.92
CA ILE A 240 -14.47 -6.41 -20.01
C ILE A 240 -13.40 -5.62 -20.74
N GLY A 241 -13.69 -4.33 -20.94
CA GLY A 241 -12.75 -3.37 -21.49
C GLY A 241 -11.67 -2.99 -20.48
N GLU A 242 -11.51 -1.69 -20.21
CA GLU A 242 -10.57 -1.23 -19.19
C GLU A 242 -11.00 -1.70 -17.80
N LEU A 243 -10.06 -2.26 -17.04
CA LEU A 243 -10.24 -2.75 -15.66
C LEU A 243 -9.22 -2.06 -14.75
N PHE A 244 -9.72 -1.30 -13.79
CA PHE A 244 -8.96 -0.66 -12.74
C PHE A 244 -9.28 -1.29 -11.38
N HIS A 245 -8.27 -1.37 -10.52
CA HIS A 245 -8.47 -1.77 -9.14
C HIS A 245 -7.52 -1.01 -8.21
N SER A 246 -8.01 -0.72 -7.01
CA SER A 246 -7.19 -0.28 -5.88
C SER A 246 -6.16 -1.36 -5.47
N LEU A 247 -5.12 -0.97 -4.72
CA LEU A 247 -4.11 -1.91 -4.20
C LEU A 247 -4.71 -2.98 -3.27
N THR A 248 -5.69 -2.60 -2.45
CA THR A 248 -6.41 -3.50 -1.53
C THR A 248 -7.54 -4.29 -2.19
N TYR A 249 -7.80 -4.04 -3.48
CA TYR A 249 -8.91 -4.59 -4.25
C TYR A 249 -10.31 -4.31 -3.63
N ASN A 250 -10.46 -3.26 -2.83
CA ASN A 250 -11.76 -2.87 -2.26
C ASN A 250 -12.57 -1.93 -3.18
N LEU A 251 -11.90 -1.25 -4.11
CA LEU A 251 -12.47 -0.53 -5.23
C LEU A 251 -12.03 -1.22 -6.53
N ILE A 252 -13.02 -1.57 -7.36
CA ILE A 252 -12.85 -2.19 -8.67
C ILE A 252 -13.75 -1.43 -9.63
N GLU A 253 -13.19 -0.97 -10.74
CA GLU A 253 -13.91 -0.25 -11.79
C GLU A 253 -13.62 -0.92 -13.12
N PHE A 254 -14.66 -1.20 -13.91
CA PHE A 254 -14.46 -1.74 -15.25
C PHE A 254 -15.58 -1.33 -16.21
N VAL A 255 -15.25 -1.32 -17.49
CA VAL A 255 -16.21 -1.09 -18.57
C VAL A 255 -16.66 -2.44 -19.12
N LEU A 256 -17.97 -2.58 -19.32
CA LEU A 256 -18.53 -3.69 -20.08
C LEU A 256 -18.66 -3.22 -21.53
N ASP A 257 -18.19 -4.03 -22.47
CA ASP A 257 -18.46 -3.77 -23.88
C ASP A 257 -19.98 -3.88 -24.13
N ASP A 258 -20.53 -2.92 -24.88
CA ASP A 258 -21.95 -2.91 -25.21
C ASP A 258 -22.32 -4.20 -25.94
N PHE A 259 -23.20 -5.00 -25.32
CA PHE A 259 -23.85 -6.11 -25.99
C PHE A 259 -25.06 -5.58 -26.75
N ASP A 260 -25.05 -5.69 -28.08
CA ASP A 260 -26.28 -5.64 -28.88
C ASP A 260 -27.15 -6.84 -28.45
N TRP A 261 -28.15 -6.58 -27.60
CA TRP A 261 -29.12 -7.55 -27.10
C TRP A 261 -30.25 -7.83 -28.10
#